data_AF-A0A523AYP9-F1
#
_entry.id   AF-A0A523AYP9-F1
#
_cell.length_a   1.000
_cell.length_b   1.000
_cell.length_c   1.000
_cell.angle_alpha   90.00
_cell.angle_beta   90.00
_cell.angle_gamma   90.00
#
_symmetry.space_group_name_H-M   'P 1'
#
loop_
_entity.id
_entity.type
_entity.pdbx_description
1 polymer ?
#
loop_
_entity_poly.entity_id
_entity_poly.type
_entity_poly.pdbx_seq_one_letter_code
_entity_poly.pdbx_strand_id
1 'polypeptide(L)'
;MGSISVLLPSSLVSDSQSQLEKTFKLGMVARALAIFRVEEVVIYRDRDPHVKDHRKETDFICTVLRYAETPQYLRRLLFPKMETLRYVGILPPLRTPHHPLQTEKNTPGAFREAVVLKSEKGRSLLELGLKEKGVTEKRLEEGRRVTV
;
A
#
# COMPACT_ATOMS: atom_id res chain seq x y z
N MET A 1 11.55 21.57 -1.27
CA MET A 1 10.15 21.21 -1.58
C MET A 1 9.55 20.66 -0.30
N GLY A 2 8.35 21.08 0.08
CA GLY A 2 7.68 20.60 1.30
C GLY A 2 7.00 19.26 1.05
N SER A 3 7.01 18.38 2.06
CA SER A 3 6.21 17.15 2.07
C SER A 3 4.74 17.48 2.33
N ILE A 4 3.82 16.70 1.74
CA ILE A 4 2.38 16.84 1.97
C ILE A 4 1.92 15.67 2.83
N SER A 5 1.42 15.97 4.03
CA SER A 5 0.75 15.00 4.91
C SER A 5 -0.74 15.31 4.98
N VAL A 6 -1.59 14.27 4.91
CA VAL A 6 -3.05 14.39 5.05
C VAL A 6 -3.52 13.63 6.28
N LEU A 7 -4.29 14.31 7.13
CA LEU A 7 -4.90 13.73 8.32
C LEU A 7 -6.34 13.32 7.99
N LEU A 8 -6.66 12.05 8.20
CA LEU A 8 -8.01 11.50 7.99
C LEU A 8 -8.58 11.00 9.33
N PRO A 9 -9.85 11.30 9.64
CA PRO A 9 -10.47 10.77 10.85
C PRO A 9 -10.73 9.26 10.70
N SER A 10 -10.70 8.52 11.82
CA SER A 10 -11.07 7.10 11.80
C SER A 10 -12.56 6.87 11.55
N SER A 11 -13.41 7.90 11.69
CA SER A 11 -14.80 7.91 11.23
C SER A 11 -14.98 8.10 9.72
N LEU A 12 -13.91 8.23 8.91
CA LEU A 12 -14.00 8.56 7.47
C LEU A 12 -15.02 7.72 6.67
N VAL A 13 -15.22 6.46 7.06
CA VAL A 13 -16.11 5.52 6.37
C VAL A 13 -17.31 5.09 7.22
N SER A 14 -17.62 5.84 8.30
CA SER A 14 -18.70 5.53 9.25
C SER A 14 -20.10 5.63 8.63
N ASP A 15 -20.25 6.44 7.60
CA ASP A 15 -21.48 6.65 6.83
C ASP A 15 -21.83 5.49 5.88
N SER A 16 -20.89 4.59 5.64
CA SER A 16 -21.04 3.49 4.68
C SER A 16 -21.65 2.25 5.34
N GLN A 17 -22.66 1.66 4.71
CA GLN A 17 -23.45 0.56 5.28
C GLN A 17 -22.80 -0.82 5.05
N SER A 18 -21.95 -0.94 4.04
CA SER A 18 -21.30 -2.20 3.66
C SER A 18 -19.78 -2.07 3.50
N GLN A 19 -19.06 -3.18 3.69
CA GLN A 19 -17.60 -3.20 3.47
C GLN A 19 -17.24 -2.88 2.00
N LEU A 20 -18.13 -3.22 1.06
CA LEU A 20 -17.99 -2.88 -0.35
C LEU A 20 -18.00 -1.36 -0.56
N GLU A 21 -18.98 -0.64 0.01
CA GLU A 21 -19.05 0.82 -0.03
C GLU A 21 -17.83 1.46 0.63
N LYS A 22 -17.43 0.97 1.81
CA LYS A 22 -16.22 1.46 2.49
C LYS A 22 -14.98 1.32 1.60
N THR A 23 -14.85 0.17 0.93
CA THR A 23 -13.72 -0.10 0.03
C THR A 23 -13.74 0.83 -1.19
N PHE A 24 -14.91 1.05 -1.79
CA PHE A 24 -15.06 1.98 -2.91
C PHE A 24 -14.70 3.42 -2.53
N LYS A 25 -15.22 3.90 -1.39
CA LYS A 25 -14.93 5.22 -0.84
C LYS A 25 -13.43 5.41 -0.61
N LEU A 26 -12.77 4.44 0.02
CA LEU A 26 -11.32 4.46 0.22
C LEU A 26 -10.53 4.38 -1.09
N GLY A 27 -11.05 3.71 -2.11
CA GLY A 27 -10.48 3.72 -3.45
C GLY A 27 -10.44 5.12 -4.06
N MET A 28 -11.52 5.91 -3.90
CA MET A 28 -11.54 7.31 -4.36
C MET A 28 -10.58 8.19 -3.56
N VAL A 29 -10.52 7.99 -2.24
CA VAL A 29 -9.57 8.68 -1.36
C VAL A 29 -8.13 8.38 -1.79
N ALA A 30 -7.78 7.10 -1.99
CA ALA A 30 -6.44 6.69 -2.43
C ALA A 30 -6.05 7.32 -3.78
N ARG A 31 -6.99 7.43 -4.73
CA ARG A 31 -6.74 8.14 -6.00
C ARG A 31 -6.44 9.62 -5.78
N ALA A 32 -7.24 10.31 -4.97
CA ALA A 32 -7.02 11.72 -4.69
C ALA A 32 -5.63 11.93 -4.07
N LEU A 33 -5.29 11.13 -3.05
CA LEU A 33 -3.97 11.16 -2.40
C LEU A 33 -2.83 10.95 -3.42
N ALA A 34 -2.98 9.99 -4.34
CA ALA A 34 -2.01 9.72 -5.39
C ALA A 34 -1.88 10.87 -6.41
N ILE A 35 -3.00 11.47 -6.85
CA ILE A 35 -3.02 12.60 -7.80
C ILE A 35 -2.28 13.80 -7.22
N PHE A 36 -2.53 14.10 -5.95
CA PHE A 36 -1.90 15.23 -5.26
C PHE A 36 -0.54 14.91 -4.64
N ARG A 37 0.02 13.72 -4.91
CA ARG A 37 1.34 13.28 -4.44
C ARG A 37 1.51 13.43 -2.92
N VAL A 38 0.49 13.01 -2.17
CA VAL A 38 0.56 12.96 -0.70
C VAL A 38 1.60 11.92 -0.30
N GLU A 39 2.52 12.32 0.57
CA GLU A 39 3.63 11.48 1.04
C GLU A 39 3.24 10.67 2.28
N GLU A 40 2.40 11.25 3.13
CA GLU A 40 1.99 10.63 4.39
C GLU A 40 0.49 10.78 4.63
N VAL A 41 -0.13 9.69 5.06
CA VAL A 41 -1.52 9.68 5.51
C VAL A 41 -1.55 9.25 6.96
N VAL A 42 -2.07 10.13 7.83
CA VAL A 42 -2.20 9.87 9.27
C VAL A 42 -3.67 9.67 9.59
N ILE A 43 -4.02 8.49 10.10
CA ILE A 43 -5.37 8.22 10.58
C ILE A 43 -5.44 8.58 12.06
N TYR A 44 -6.24 9.58 12.41
CA TYR A 44 -6.41 10.01 13.80
C TYR A 44 -7.77 9.56 14.35
N ARG A 45 -7.82 9.31 15.67
CA ARG A 45 -9.06 9.02 16.36
C ARG A 45 -9.81 10.30 16.65
N ASP A 46 -10.95 10.48 16.00
CA ASP A 46 -11.90 11.55 16.26
C ASP A 46 -12.93 11.15 17.34
N ARG A 47 -13.97 11.96 17.54
CA ARG A 47 -14.98 11.80 18.61
C ARG A 47 -16.38 11.53 18.07
N ASP A 48 -16.51 11.03 16.84
CA ASP A 48 -17.81 10.68 16.26
C ASP A 48 -18.53 9.63 17.14
N PRO A 49 -19.67 9.98 17.77
CA PRO A 49 -20.39 9.08 18.67
C PRO A 49 -21.05 7.89 17.95
N HIS A 50 -21.14 7.93 16.62
CA HIS A 50 -21.73 6.87 15.81
C HIS A 50 -20.72 5.75 15.50
N VAL A 51 -19.42 5.97 15.73
CA VAL A 51 -18.37 4.96 15.54
C VAL A 51 -18.22 4.12 16.80
N LYS A 52 -18.68 2.87 16.74
CA LYS A 52 -18.59 1.92 17.86
C LYS A 52 -17.15 1.50 18.18
N ASP A 53 -16.32 1.33 17.15
CA ASP A 53 -14.95 0.83 17.30
C ASP A 53 -14.01 1.56 16.33
N HIS A 54 -13.46 2.68 16.80
CA HIS A 54 -12.49 3.47 16.02
C HIS A 54 -11.22 2.71 15.68
N ARG A 55 -10.82 1.71 16.50
CA ARG A 55 -9.61 0.93 16.23
C ARG A 55 -9.84 0.04 15.01
N LYS A 56 -10.97 -0.66 14.98
CA LYS A 56 -11.36 -1.48 13.83
C LYS A 56 -11.50 -0.66 12.54
N GLU A 57 -12.10 0.52 12.60
CA GLU A 57 -12.19 1.41 11.43
C GLU A 57 -10.80 1.89 10.98
N THR A 58 -9.93 2.26 11.94
CA THR A 58 -8.55 2.67 11.65
C THR A 58 -7.78 1.53 10.96
N ASP A 59 -7.86 0.32 11.49
CA ASP A 59 -7.20 -0.85 10.92
C ASP A 59 -7.73 -1.15 9.51
N PHE A 60 -9.04 -1.03 9.29
CA PHE A 60 -9.66 -1.18 7.97
C PHE A 60 -9.11 -0.14 6.97
N ILE A 61 -9.16 1.14 7.33
CA ILE A 61 -8.69 2.26 6.49
C ILE A 61 -7.21 2.08 6.15
N CYS A 62 -6.35 1.87 7.16
CA CYS A 62 -4.92 1.67 6.99
C CYS A 62 -4.61 0.47 6.07
N THR A 63 -5.31 -0.65 6.26
CA THR A 63 -5.05 -1.87 5.47
C THR A 63 -5.43 -1.65 4.00
N VAL A 64 -6.60 -1.05 3.72
CA VAL A 64 -7.06 -0.80 2.35
C VAL A 64 -6.18 0.23 1.65
N LEU A 65 -5.83 1.34 2.31
CA LEU A 65 -4.96 2.36 1.72
C LEU A 65 -3.54 1.83 1.45
N ARG A 66 -2.95 1.07 2.39
CA ARG A 66 -1.65 0.41 2.16
C ARG A 66 -1.70 -0.61 1.04
N TYR A 67 -2.79 -1.37 0.92
CA TYR A 67 -2.98 -2.32 -0.18
C TYR A 67 -3.06 -1.59 -1.53
N ALA A 68 -3.81 -0.48 -1.58
CA ALA A 68 -3.95 0.34 -2.78
C ALA A 68 -2.60 0.93 -3.20
N GLU A 69 -1.85 1.52 -2.26
CA GLU A 69 -0.51 2.09 -2.47
C GLU A 69 0.53 1.03 -2.84
N THR A 70 0.40 -0.21 -2.37
CA THR A 70 1.40 -1.25 -2.65
C THR A 70 1.37 -1.68 -4.12
N PRO A 71 2.54 -1.76 -4.80
CA PRO A 71 2.63 -2.23 -6.18
C PRO A 71 2.06 -3.63 -6.37
N GLN A 72 1.38 -3.83 -7.50
CA GLN A 72 0.56 -5.02 -7.75
C GLN A 72 1.34 -6.34 -7.59
N TYR A 73 2.60 -6.38 -8.03
CA TYR A 73 3.46 -7.56 -7.95
C TYR A 73 3.93 -7.92 -6.54
N LEU A 74 3.81 -7.01 -5.56
CA LEU A 74 4.19 -7.25 -4.16
C LEU A 74 2.99 -7.61 -3.27
N ARG A 75 1.76 -7.30 -3.71
CA ARG A 75 0.55 -7.45 -2.88
C ARG A 75 0.39 -8.85 -2.32
N ARG A 76 0.64 -9.89 -3.13
CA ARG A 76 0.49 -11.30 -2.70
C ARG A 76 1.51 -11.71 -1.62
N LEU A 77 2.66 -11.04 -1.56
CA LEU A 77 3.69 -11.31 -0.56
C LEU A 77 3.42 -10.55 0.75
N LEU A 78 2.93 -9.31 0.64
CA LEU A 78 2.78 -8.41 1.79
C LEU A 78 1.40 -8.50 2.46
N PHE A 79 0.37 -8.94 1.74
CA PHE A 79 -0.99 -9.03 2.25
C PHE A 79 -1.49 -10.47 2.18
N PRO A 80 -1.54 -11.18 3.32
CA PRO A 80 -2.18 -12.50 3.36
C PRO A 80 -3.66 -12.39 3.02
N LYS A 81 -4.32 -13.53 2.82
CA LYS A 81 -5.77 -13.56 2.60
C LYS A 81 -6.47 -13.06 3.86
N MET A 82 -7.07 -11.87 3.79
CA MET A 82 -7.73 -11.18 4.90
C MET A 82 -9.16 -10.84 4.52
N GLU A 83 -10.08 -11.00 5.47
CA GLU A 83 -11.49 -10.64 5.29
C GLU A 83 -11.66 -9.15 4.99
N THR A 84 -10.87 -8.29 5.64
CA THR A 84 -10.77 -6.84 5.37
C THR A 84 -10.57 -6.51 3.88
N LEU A 85 -9.86 -7.37 3.15
CA LEU A 85 -9.53 -7.15 1.74
C LEU A 85 -10.44 -7.89 0.77
N ARG A 86 -11.57 -8.48 1.23
CA ARG A 86 -12.50 -9.25 0.39
C ARG A 86 -12.91 -8.53 -0.90
N TYR A 87 -13.12 -7.22 -0.83
CA TYR A 87 -13.66 -6.41 -1.93
C TYR A 87 -12.59 -5.57 -2.66
N VAL A 88 -11.28 -5.76 -2.41
CA VAL A 88 -10.24 -4.90 -3.01
C VAL A 88 -10.14 -4.97 -4.54
N GLY A 89 -10.78 -5.95 -5.17
CA GLY A 89 -10.87 -6.05 -6.63
C GLY A 89 -11.60 -4.87 -7.29
N ILE A 90 -12.43 -4.14 -6.54
CA ILE A 90 -13.12 -2.93 -7.04
C ILE A 90 -12.31 -1.63 -6.89
N LEU A 91 -11.13 -1.70 -6.25
CA LEU A 91 -10.29 -0.51 -6.09
C LEU A 91 -9.85 0.02 -7.46
N PRO A 92 -9.98 1.33 -7.71
CA PRO A 92 -9.52 1.90 -8.95
C PRO A 92 -7.97 1.90 -9.01
N PRO A 93 -7.37 1.83 -10.21
CA PRO A 93 -5.92 1.86 -10.34
C PRO A 93 -5.35 3.24 -9.97
N LEU A 94 -4.25 3.27 -9.23
CA LEU A 94 -3.56 4.53 -8.88
C LEU A 94 -2.62 5.03 -9.99
N ARG A 95 -2.02 4.11 -10.76
CA ARG A 95 -1.06 4.41 -11.84
C ARG A 95 0.07 5.37 -11.42
N THR A 96 0.53 5.26 -10.17
CA THR A 96 1.66 6.03 -9.66
C THR A 96 3.00 5.47 -10.19
N PRO A 97 4.09 6.25 -10.18
CA PRO A 97 5.37 5.81 -10.75
C PRO A 97 5.91 4.49 -10.17
N HIS A 98 5.61 4.16 -8.91
CA HIS A 98 6.03 2.92 -8.28
C HIS A 98 5.14 1.71 -8.61
N HIS A 99 4.09 1.88 -9.43
CA HIS A 99 3.24 0.82 -10.00
C HIS A 99 3.57 0.62 -11.49
N PRO A 100 4.81 0.23 -11.87
CA PRO A 100 5.14 0.02 -13.28
C PRO A 100 4.31 -1.13 -13.85
N LEU A 101 3.91 -0.99 -15.12
CA LEU A 101 3.47 -2.14 -15.91
C LEU A 101 4.67 -3.06 -16.17
N GLN A 102 4.42 -4.32 -16.54
CA GLN A 102 5.50 -5.31 -16.76
C GLN A 102 6.54 -4.87 -17.82
N THR A 103 6.17 -3.99 -18.74
CA THR A 103 7.03 -3.48 -19.82
C THR A 103 7.76 -2.19 -19.45
N GLU A 104 7.47 -1.59 -18.29
CA GLU A 104 8.00 -0.30 -17.88
C GLU A 104 9.08 -0.43 -16.81
N LYS A 105 10.02 0.52 -16.77
CA LYS A 105 11.07 0.59 -15.74
C LYS A 105 11.88 -0.71 -15.60
N ASN A 106 12.19 -1.35 -16.73
CA ASN A 106 13.02 -2.56 -16.79
C ASN A 106 14.49 -2.26 -17.15
N THR A 107 14.85 -0.99 -17.27
CA THR A 107 16.20 -0.53 -17.64
C THR A 107 17.05 -0.29 -16.40
N PRO A 108 18.39 -0.48 -16.49
CA PRO A 108 19.31 -0.10 -15.43
C PRO A 108 19.10 1.37 -14.99
N GLY A 109 19.15 1.61 -13.68
CA GLY A 109 18.93 2.94 -13.08
C GLY A 109 17.46 3.32 -12.82
N ALA A 110 16.49 2.48 -13.20
CA ALA A 110 15.09 2.72 -12.86
C ALA A 110 14.78 2.27 -11.43
N PHE A 111 14.24 3.18 -10.61
CA PHE A 111 13.79 2.85 -9.25
C PHE A 111 12.61 1.88 -9.24
N ARG A 112 12.67 0.88 -8.37
CA ARG A 112 11.59 -0.09 -8.13
C ARG A 112 11.40 -0.39 -6.65
N GLU A 113 10.18 -0.78 -6.32
CA GLU A 113 9.87 -1.32 -5.01
C GLU A 113 10.16 -2.82 -4.99
N ALA A 114 10.65 -3.30 -3.86
CA ALA A 114 11.07 -4.67 -3.69
C ALA A 114 10.63 -5.23 -2.34
N VAL A 115 10.48 -6.55 -2.26
CA VAL A 115 10.38 -7.26 -0.97
C VAL A 115 11.55 -8.22 -0.84
N VAL A 116 12.21 -8.19 0.32
CA VAL A 116 13.28 -9.13 0.66
C VAL A 116 12.69 -10.52 0.85
N LEU A 117 13.03 -11.45 -0.04
CA LEU A 117 12.56 -12.83 0.00
C LEU A 117 13.38 -13.68 0.98
N LYS A 118 14.69 -13.50 0.96
CA LYS A 118 15.64 -14.29 1.76
C LYS A 118 16.97 -13.56 1.94
N SER A 119 17.63 -13.78 3.06
CA SER A 119 18.94 -13.18 3.35
C SER A 119 19.97 -14.23 3.77
N GLU A 120 21.01 -14.44 2.96
CA GLU A 120 22.05 -15.45 3.19
C GLU A 120 23.45 -14.93 2.86
N LYS A 121 24.45 -15.31 3.67
CA LYS A 121 25.88 -15.02 3.44
C LYS A 121 26.16 -13.52 3.15
N GLY A 122 25.45 -12.63 3.85
CA GLY A 122 25.61 -11.17 3.69
C GLY A 122 24.89 -10.56 2.48
N ARG A 123 24.15 -11.36 1.70
CA ARG A 123 23.38 -10.91 0.53
C ARG A 123 21.89 -11.11 0.75
N SER A 124 21.07 -10.34 0.04
CA SER A 124 19.61 -10.48 0.08
C SER A 124 19.02 -10.63 -1.32
N LEU A 125 18.11 -11.59 -1.46
CA LEU A 125 17.33 -11.87 -2.67
C LEU A 125 16.03 -11.07 -2.63
N LEU A 126 15.66 -10.43 -3.74
CA LEU A 126 14.56 -9.48 -3.82
C LEU A 126 13.51 -9.88 -4.87
N GLU A 127 12.23 -9.78 -4.52
CA GLU A 127 11.13 -9.73 -5.48
C GLU A 127 10.99 -8.31 -6.01
N LEU A 128 11.10 -8.14 -7.33
CA LEU A 128 11.04 -6.84 -8.01
C LEU A 128 9.86 -6.73 -8.99
N GLY A 129 9.06 -7.77 -9.15
CA GLY A 129 8.04 -7.81 -10.22
C GLY A 129 8.65 -7.90 -11.62
N LEU A 130 9.87 -8.45 -11.71
CA LEU A 130 10.58 -8.78 -12.94
C LEU A 130 10.68 -10.29 -13.10
N LYS A 131 11.05 -10.74 -14.31
CA LYS A 131 11.29 -12.16 -14.59
C LYS A 131 12.42 -12.72 -13.71
N GLU A 132 13.48 -11.93 -13.54
CA GLU A 132 14.62 -12.26 -12.70
C GLU A 132 14.49 -11.60 -11.32
N LYS A 133 15.06 -12.24 -10.30
CA LYS A 133 15.11 -11.70 -8.95
C LYS A 133 16.26 -10.72 -8.80
N GLY A 134 16.07 -9.71 -7.97
CA GLY A 134 17.13 -8.78 -7.60
C GLY A 134 18.05 -9.40 -6.54
N VAL A 135 19.30 -8.96 -6.50
CA VAL A 135 20.24 -9.30 -5.43
C VAL A 135 20.91 -8.02 -4.94
N THR A 136 21.07 -7.89 -3.63
CA THR A 136 21.88 -6.84 -3.01
C THR A 136 22.99 -7.45 -2.15
N GLU A 137 24.13 -6.77 -2.06
CA GLU A 137 25.28 -7.16 -1.24
C GLU A 137 25.16 -6.72 0.23
N LYS A 138 23.94 -6.42 0.67
CA LYS A 138 23.62 -6.09 2.05
C LYS A 138 22.67 -7.14 2.61
N ARG A 139 22.87 -7.51 3.88
CA ARG A 139 21.90 -8.30 4.62
C ARG A 139 20.75 -7.40 5.05
N LEU A 140 19.57 -7.65 4.50
CA LEU A 140 18.32 -6.99 4.86
C LEU A 140 17.40 -7.95 5.63
N GLU A 141 16.40 -7.39 6.31
CA GLU A 141 15.38 -8.17 7.01
C GLU A 141 14.41 -8.82 6.02
N GLU A 142 14.13 -10.11 6.18
CA GLU A 142 13.18 -10.84 5.32
C GLU A 142 11.75 -10.29 5.48
N GLY A 143 11.00 -10.21 4.39
CA GLY A 143 9.66 -9.60 4.37
C GLY A 143 9.65 -8.07 4.34
N ARG A 144 10.79 -7.41 4.56
CA ARG A 144 10.88 -5.95 4.48
C ARG A 144 10.71 -5.45 3.05
N ARG A 145 9.89 -4.40 2.88
CA ARG A 145 9.78 -3.63 1.64
C ARG A 145 10.91 -2.60 1.57
N VAL A 146 11.57 -2.50 0.41
CA VAL A 146 12.66 -1.57 0.14
C VAL A 146 12.54 -0.99 -1.26
N THR A 147 13.13 0.18 -1.49
CA THR A 147 13.30 0.75 -2.83
C THR A 147 14.72 0.44 -3.32
N VAL A 148 14.85 -0.02 -4.56
CA VAL A 148 16.13 -0.32 -5.22
C VAL A 148 16.31 0.44 -6.51
#